data_AF-A0A971RU35-F1
#
_entry.id   AF-A0A971RU35-F1
#
_cell.length_a   1.000
_cell.length_b   1.000
_cell.length_c   1.000
_cell.angle_alpha   90.00
_cell.angle_beta   90.00
_cell.angle_gamma   90.00
#
_symmetry.space_group_name_H-M   'P 1'
#
loop_
_entity.id
_entity.type
_entity.pdbx_description
1 polymer ?
#
loop_
_entity_poly.entity_id
_entity_poly.type
_entity_poly.pdbx_seq_one_letter_code
_entity_poly.pdbx_strand_id
1 'polypeptide(L)' 'MMKELRDLRARMNLAGLSRKEAARALHLSHSALNRKLRGEIGLTREEVERLLHLTSRGRGQGHERP' A
#
# COMPACT_ATOMS: atom_id res chain seq x y z
N MET A 1 -14.66 3.01 5.76
CA MET A 1 -14.11 1.95 4.88
C MET A 1 -13.80 2.38 3.44
N MET A 2 -14.77 2.72 2.56
CA MET A 2 -14.45 3.00 1.14
C MET A 2 -13.57 4.26 0.94
N LYS A 3 -13.79 5.32 1.74
CA LYS A 3 -12.96 6.53 1.74
C LYS A 3 -11.52 6.25 2.20
N GLU A 4 -11.35 5.50 3.29
CA GLU A 4 -10.02 5.17 3.82
C GLU A 4 -9.18 4.34 2.86
N LEU A 5 -9.78 3.37 2.16
CA LEU A 5 -9.08 2.61 1.11
C LEU A 5 -8.70 3.50 -0.08
N ARG A 6 -9.55 4.47 -0.44
CA ARG A 6 -9.25 5.44 -1.50
C ARG A 6 -8.09 6.34 -1.10
N ASP A 7 -8.07 6.84 0.13
CA ASP A 7 -7.00 7.69 0.65
C ASP A 7 -5.68 6.92 0.76
N LEU A 8 -5.72 5.66 1.22
CA LEU A 8 -4.53 4.81 1.31
C LEU A 8 -3.91 4.56 -0.07
N ARG A 9 -4.74 4.24 -1.07
CA ARG A 9 -4.28 4.07 -2.46
C ARG A 9 -3.69 5.37 -3.01
N ALA A 10 -4.30 6.51 -2.72
CA ALA A 10 -3.78 7.82 -3.13
C ALA A 10 -2.40 8.07 -2.50
N ARG A 11 -2.23 7.80 -1.20
CA ARG A 11 -0.94 7.91 -0.51
C ARG A 11 0.12 6.98 -1.09
N MET A 12 -0.23 5.74 -1.41
CA MET A 12 0.68 4.81 -2.08
C MET A 12 1.17 5.35 -3.42
N ASN A 13 0.24 5.85 -4.25
CA ASN A 13 0.58 6.44 -5.54
C ASN A 13 1.47 7.68 -5.39
N LEU A 14 1.13 8.58 -4.45
CA LEU A 14 1.92 9.80 -4.20
C LEU A 14 3.32 9.50 -3.64
N ALA A 15 3.46 8.40 -2.91
CA ALA A 15 4.75 7.94 -2.37
C ALA A 15 5.57 7.10 -3.37
N GLY A 16 5.05 6.84 -4.59
CA GLY A 16 5.69 5.95 -5.55
C GLY A 16 5.72 4.47 -5.13
N LEU A 17 4.96 4.08 -4.09
CA LEU A 17 4.96 2.72 -3.56
C LEU A 17 4.11 1.81 -4.46
N SER A 18 4.77 0.91 -5.19
CA SER A 18 4.05 -0.05 -6.02
C SER A 18 3.29 -1.08 -5.17
N ARG A 19 2.23 -1.64 -5.73
CA ARG A 19 1.47 -2.73 -5.09
C ARG A 19 2.33 -3.97 -4.85
N LYS A 20 3.33 -4.21 -5.69
CA LYS A 20 4.25 -5.35 -5.54
C LYS A 20 5.18 -5.16 -4.34
N GLU A 21 5.73 -3.96 -4.18
CA GLU A 21 6.57 -3.60 -3.03
C GLU A 21 5.77 -3.60 -1.73
N ALA A 22 4.57 -3.01 -1.75
CA ALA A 22 3.66 -3.03 -0.62
C ALA A 22 3.28 -4.46 -0.20
N ALA A 23 2.97 -5.34 -1.16
CA ALA A 23 2.65 -6.73 -0.86
C ALA A 23 3.84 -7.46 -0.22
N ARG A 24 5.05 -7.26 -0.76
CA ARG A 24 6.29 -7.83 -0.20
C ARG A 24 6.55 -7.34 1.22
N ALA A 25 6.37 -6.04 1.48
CA ALA A 25 6.59 -5.45 2.80
C ALA A 25 5.56 -5.89 3.86
N LEU A 26 4.38 -6.32 3.42
CA LEU A 26 3.32 -6.90 4.26
C LEU A 26 3.39 -8.43 4.36
N HIS A 27 4.35 -9.08 3.71
CA HIS A 27 4.41 -10.54 3.59
C HIS A 27 3.13 -11.16 2.98
N LEU A 28 2.50 -10.44 2.05
CA LEU A 28 1.30 -10.87 1.34
C LEU A 28 1.62 -11.22 -0.11
N SER A 29 0.76 -12.05 -0.71
CA SER A 29 0.73 -12.18 -2.17
C SER A 29 0.15 -10.92 -2.81
N HIS A 30 0.54 -10.64 -4.06
CA HIS A 30 0.03 -9.50 -4.81
C HIS A 30 -1.51 -9.55 -4.98
N SER A 31 -2.07 -10.76 -5.15
CA SER A 31 -3.52 -10.97 -5.24
C SER A 31 -4.21 -10.67 -3.91
N ALA A 32 -3.65 -11.14 -2.78
CA ALA A 32 -4.22 -10.89 -1.46
C ALA A 32 -4.27 -9.38 -1.14
N LEU A 33 -3.18 -8.64 -1.42
CA LEU A 33 -3.18 -7.19 -1.26
C LEU A 33 -4.22 -6.51 -2.17
N ASN A 34 -4.36 -6.95 -3.42
CA ASN A 34 -5.35 -6.38 -4.33
C ASN A 34 -6.78 -6.59 -3.84
N ARG A 35 -7.11 -7.79 -3.35
CA ARG A 35 -8.44 -8.06 -2.76
C ARG A 35 -8.71 -7.18 -1.55
N LYS A 36 -7.71 -7.01 -0.68
CA LYS A 36 -7.76 -6.09 0.47
C LYS A 36 -8.00 -4.64 0.04
N LEU A 37 -7.20 -4.16 -0.90
CA LEU A 37 -7.32 -2.80 -1.40
C LEU A 37 -8.66 -2.58 -2.12
N ARG A 38 -9.24 -3.59 -2.78
CA ARG A 38 -10.58 -3.55 -3.41
C ARG A 38 -11.73 -3.53 -2.39
N GLY A 39 -11.45 -3.82 -1.12
CA GLY A 39 -12.47 -3.93 -0.09
C GLY A 39 -13.20 -5.27 -0.09
N GLU A 40 -12.71 -6.26 -0.86
CA GLU A 40 -13.24 -7.64 -0.82
C GLU A 40 -12.88 -8.32 0.51
N ILE A 41 -11.76 -7.92 1.12
CA ILE A 41 -11.28 -8.37 2.42
C ILE A 41 -10.80 -7.13 3.20
N GLY A 42 -10.95 -7.11 4.52
CA GLY A 42 -10.41 -6.04 5.35
C GLY A 42 -8.88 -6.04 5.43
N LEU A 43 -8.31 -4.83 5.57
CA LEU A 43 -6.95 -4.67 6.10
C LEU A 43 -7.00 -4.78 7.63
N THR A 44 -6.00 -5.43 8.22
CA THR A 44 -5.79 -5.35 9.66
C THR A 44 -5.20 -4.00 10.02
N ARG A 45 -5.30 -3.61 11.29
CA ARG A 45 -4.71 -2.37 11.79
C ARG A 45 -3.21 -2.29 11.53
N GLU A 46 -2.49 -3.39 11.78
CA GLU A 46 -1.04 -3.50 11.57
C GLU A 46 -0.66 -3.33 10.09
N GLU A 47 -1.44 -3.89 9.16
CA GLU A 47 -1.23 -3.72 7.73
C GLU A 47 -1.41 -2.25 7.30
N VAL A 48 -2.43 -1.57 7.84
CA VAL A 48 -2.66 -0.14 7.60
C VAL A 48 -1.49 0.68 8.12
N GLU A 49 -1.09 0.49 9.38
CA GLU A 49 0.02 1.22 10.01
C GLU A 49 1.32 1.03 9.22
N ARG A 50 1.60 -0.19 8.76
CA ARG A 50 2.80 -0.49 7.97
C ARG A 50 2.76 0.17 6.59
N LEU A 51 1.62 0.19 5.91
CA LEU A 51 1.45 0.92 4.64
C LEU A 51 1.60 2.44 4.84
N LEU A 52 1.07 2.99 5.92
CA LEU A 52 1.24 4.40 6.25
C LEU A 52 2.71 4.75 6.52
N HIS A 53 3.45 3.88 7.21
CA HIS A 53 4.88 4.05 7.44
C HIS A 53 5.73 3.96 6.16
N LEU A 54 5.36 3.07 5.22
CA LEU A 54 6.04 2.97 3.94
C LEU A 54 5.77 4.20 3.06
N THR A 55 4.55 4.73 3.09
CA THR A 55 4.16 5.89 2.29
C THR A 55 4.69 7.22 2.84
N SER A 56 4.94 7.33 4.15
CA SER A 56 5.57 8.51 4.74
C SER A 56 7.05 8.66 4.38
N ARG A 57 7.74 7.54 4.05
CA ARG A 57 9.16 7.51 3.65
C ARG A 57 9.42 7.87 2.18
N GLY A 58 8.39 7.96 1.34
CA GLY A 58 8.51 8.08 -0.12
C GLY A 58 8.98 9.41 -0.71
N ARG A 59 9.30 10.44 0.10
CA ARG A 59 9.80 11.73 -0.45
C ARG A 59 11.27 11.73 -0.90
N GLY A 60 12.00 10.60 -0.83
CA GLY A 60 13.46 10.62 -1.05
C GLY A 60 14.06 9.55 -1.95
N GLN A 61 13.31 8.54 -2.41
CA GLN A 61 13.88 7.49 -3.26
C GLN A 61 12.99 7.30 -4.47
N GLY A 62 13.36 8.03 -5.53
CA GLY A 62 12.83 7.84 -6.86
C GLY A 62 12.90 6.36 -7.23
N HIS A 63 11.75 5.84 -7.62
CA HIS A 63 11.63 4.56 -8.28
C HIS A 63 12.37 4.67 -9.62
N GLU A 64 13.66 4.34 -9.64
CA GLU A 64 14.41 4.02 -10.85
C GLU A 64 13.67 2.86 -11.52
N ARG A 65 12.89 3.18 -12.55
CA ARG A 65 12.32 2.19 -13.46
C ARG A 65 13.40 1.91 -14.51
N PRO A 66 13.74 0.64 -14.77
CA PRO A 66 14.52 0.28 -15.95
C PRO A 66 13.77 0.60 -17.24
#